data_AF-A0AAE1L4M6-F1
#
_entry.id   AF-A0AAE1L4M6-F1
#
_cell.length_a   1.000
_cell.length_b   1.000
_cell.length_c   1.000
_cell.angle_alpha   90.00
_cell.angle_beta   90.00
_cell.angle_gamma   90.00
#
_symmetry.space_group_name_H-M   'P 1'
#
loop_
_entity.id
_entity.type
_entity.pdbx_description
1 polymer ?
#
loop_
_entity_poly.entity_id
_entity_poly.type
_entity_poly.pdbx_seq_one_letter_code
_entity_poly.pdbx_strand_id
1 'polypeptide(L)'
;MSGEPSWKYIQKYRLQPHQAKYYGFFNVMVGSWLVYCLVIYTGFESELISHLTVNKARTRPPETVDDLVNADGWKWGIDALIWTGVPLEYFTRHKNPAVVEVNKHMERYLLLSTTELVFQYLWWGRIVCWRRIIRFSLSDQVSRF
;
A
#
# COMPACT_ATOMS: atom_id res chain seq x y z
N MET A 1 25.83 79.71 3.41
CA MET A 1 25.11 78.55 2.84
C MET A 1 25.28 77.38 3.79
N SER A 2 24.27 77.11 4.63
CA SER A 2 24.28 76.04 5.62
C SER A 2 23.63 74.80 5.02
N GLY A 3 24.42 73.75 4.75
CA GLY A 3 23.91 72.49 4.23
C GLY A 3 23.20 71.69 5.31
N GLU A 4 21.93 71.31 5.07
CA GLU A 4 21.22 70.41 5.96
C GLU A 4 21.82 68.99 5.94
N PRO A 5 21.86 68.29 7.07
CA PRO A 5 22.52 66.99 7.17
C PRO A 5 21.67 65.84 6.57
N SER A 6 22.33 65.04 5.73
CA SER A 6 21.83 63.96 4.85
C SER A 6 21.04 62.83 5.54
N TRP A 7 21.10 62.69 6.86
CA TRP A 7 20.47 61.57 7.57
C TRP A 7 18.93 61.59 7.53
N LYS A 8 18.29 62.71 7.17
CA LYS A 8 16.83 62.80 7.04
C LYS A 8 16.24 61.86 5.96
N TYR A 9 17.01 61.48 4.94
CA TYR A 9 16.53 60.59 3.87
C TYR A 9 16.54 59.10 4.28
N ILE A 10 17.35 58.71 5.27
CA ILE A 10 17.50 57.31 5.68
C ILE A 10 16.31 56.85 6.54
N GLN A 11 15.68 57.74 7.31
CA GLN A 11 14.51 57.38 8.10
C GLN A 11 13.24 57.12 7.28
N LYS A 12 13.16 57.61 6.04
CA LYS A 12 11.94 57.46 5.21
C LYS A 12 11.73 56.04 4.66
N TYR A 13 12.76 55.19 4.69
CA TYR A 13 12.67 53.77 4.34
C TYR A 13 12.51 52.84 5.54
N ARG A 14 12.35 53.39 6.75
CA ARG A 14 12.03 52.60 7.94
C ARG A 14 10.60 52.06 7.78
N LEU A 15 10.53 50.82 7.31
CA LEU A 15 9.35 50.03 6.95
C LEU A 15 8.07 50.48 7.64
N GLN A 16 7.04 50.78 6.84
CA GLN A 16 5.70 50.97 7.37
C GLN A 16 5.26 49.72 8.14
N PRO A 17 4.88 49.84 9.43
CA PRO A 17 4.56 48.71 10.30
C PRO A 17 3.34 47.91 9.83
N HIS A 18 2.58 48.43 8.87
CA HIS A 18 1.46 47.75 8.25
C HIS A 18 1.88 46.59 7.33
N GLN A 19 3.04 46.67 6.68
CA GLN A 19 3.52 45.63 5.77
C GLN A 19 4.12 44.43 6.53
N ALA A 20 4.71 44.65 7.71
CA ALA A 20 5.35 43.60 8.50
C ALA A 20 4.38 42.49 8.99
N LYS A 21 3.08 42.80 9.15
CA LYS A 21 2.08 41.82 9.58
C LYS A 21 1.79 40.75 8.53
N TYR A 22 1.83 41.12 7.24
CA TYR A 22 1.50 40.19 6.16
C TYR A 22 2.63 39.21 5.88
N TYR A 23 3.90 39.65 5.95
CA TYR A 23 5.05 38.77 5.75
C TYR A 23 5.10 37.60 6.74
N GLY A 24 4.63 37.77 7.97
CA GLY A 24 4.55 36.68 8.96
C GLY A 24 3.63 35.55 8.49
N PHE A 25 2.43 35.88 8.02
CA PHE A 25 1.46 34.88 7.53
C PHE A 25 1.94 34.20 6.25
N PHE A 26 2.47 34.98 5.29
CA PHE A 26 3.01 34.42 4.04
C PHE A 26 4.18 33.47 4.31
N ASN A 27 5.10 33.80 5.22
CA ASN A 27 6.23 32.94 5.55
C ASN A 27 5.79 31.61 6.19
N VAL A 28 4.79 31.64 7.07
CA VAL A 28 4.25 30.42 7.68
C VAL A 28 3.57 29.55 6.62
N MET A 29 2.78 30.15 5.72
CA MET A 29 2.08 29.43 4.67
C MET A 29 3.05 28.79 3.66
N VAL A 30 4.07 29.53 3.23
CA VAL A 30 5.13 29.03 2.34
C VAL A 30 5.94 27.93 3.04
N GLY A 31 6.27 28.10 4.32
CA GLY A 31 6.96 27.09 5.11
C GLY A 31 6.18 25.78 5.22
N SER A 32 4.89 25.84 5.57
CA SER A 32 4.04 24.65 5.65
C SER A 32 3.87 23.97 4.28
N TRP A 33 3.78 24.76 3.21
CA TRP A 33 3.67 24.25 1.85
C TRP A 33 4.92 23.47 1.44
N LEU A 34 6.12 24.00 1.73
CA LEU A 34 7.37 23.31 1.42
C LEU A 34 7.53 21.99 2.17
N VAL A 35 7.12 21.94 3.44
CA VAL A 35 7.13 20.69 4.22
C VAL A 35 6.18 19.66 3.60
N TYR A 36 4.99 20.08 3.18
CA TYR A 36 4.03 19.20 2.51
C TYR A 36 4.58 18.63 1.19
N CYS A 37 5.20 19.48 0.36
CA CYS A 37 5.85 19.02 -0.86
C CYS A 37 6.99 18.02 -0.58
N LEU A 38 7.76 18.24 0.48
CA LEU A 38 8.86 17.33 0.86
C LEU A 38 8.35 15.97 1.34
N VAL A 39 7.27 15.93 2.11
CA VAL A 39 6.63 14.67 2.54
C VAL A 39 6.08 13.90 1.33
N ILE A 40 5.42 14.59 0.41
CA ILE A 40 4.92 13.94 -0.82
C ILE A 40 6.08 13.40 -1.66
N TYR A 41 7.12 14.20 -1.87
CA TYR A 41 8.29 13.81 -2.66
C TYR A 41 8.99 12.58 -2.08
N THR A 42 9.20 12.57 -0.76
CA THR A 42 9.80 11.41 -0.07
C THR A 42 8.91 10.16 -0.12
N GLY A 43 7.58 10.33 -0.05
CA GLY A 43 6.62 9.24 -0.28
C GLY A 43 6.73 8.64 -1.68
N PHE A 44 6.73 9.47 -2.72
CA PHE A 44 6.86 9.02 -4.11
C PHE A 44 8.19 8.31 -4.39
N GLU A 45 9.31 8.81 -3.86
CA GLU A 45 10.62 8.14 -4.01
C GLU A 45 10.61 6.75 -3.36
N SER A 46 9.98 6.60 -2.18
CA SER A 46 9.88 5.30 -1.51
C SER A 46 9.03 4.30 -2.28
N GLU A 47 7.92 4.76 -2.86
CA GLU A 47 7.03 3.93 -3.68
C GLU A 47 7.70 3.54 -5.00
N LEU A 48 8.41 4.48 -5.63
CA LEU A 48 9.16 4.25 -6.86
C LEU A 48 10.27 3.21 -6.68
N ILE A 49 11.04 3.30 -5.60
CA ILE A 49 12.08 2.32 -5.28
C ILE A 49 11.44 0.95 -5.04
N SER A 50 10.33 0.88 -4.29
CA SER A 50 9.62 -0.38 -4.05
C SER A 50 9.11 -1.02 -5.35
N HIS A 51 8.61 -0.21 -6.28
CA HIS A 51 8.09 -0.71 -7.55
C HIS A 51 9.23 -1.18 -8.48
N LEU A 52 10.37 -0.50 -8.48
CA LEU A 52 11.54 -0.90 -9.27
C LEU A 52 12.26 -2.13 -8.69
N THR A 53 12.30 -2.28 -7.37
CA THR A 53 12.87 -3.47 -6.72
C THR A 53 11.99 -4.69 -6.95
N VAL A 54 10.66 -4.56 -6.86
CA VAL A 54 9.73 -5.66 -7.14
C VAL A 54 9.80 -6.13 -8.60
N ASN A 55 9.98 -5.22 -9.56
CA ASN A 55 10.08 -5.61 -10.97
C ASN A 55 11.41 -6.27 -11.34
N LYS A 56 12.51 -5.93 -10.66
CA LYS A 56 13.79 -6.65 -10.81
C LYS A 56 13.87 -7.94 -10.00
N ALA A 57 13.15 -8.01 -8.87
CA ALA A 57 13.06 -9.19 -8.01
C ALA A 57 11.97 -10.17 -8.45
N ARG A 58 11.22 -9.89 -9.53
CA ARG A 58 10.42 -10.91 -10.21
C ARG A 58 11.38 -11.92 -10.82
N THR A 59 11.73 -12.92 -10.02
CA THR A 59 12.31 -14.18 -10.48
C THR A 59 11.54 -14.61 -11.71
N ARG A 60 12.26 -14.92 -12.80
CA ARG A 60 11.67 -15.38 -14.05
C ARG A 60 10.59 -16.42 -13.71
N PRO A 61 9.35 -16.28 -14.21
CA PRO A 61 8.33 -17.27 -13.94
C PRO A 61 8.90 -18.62 -14.39
N PRO A 62 8.81 -19.66 -13.56
CA PRO A 62 9.45 -20.92 -13.88
C PRO A 62 8.72 -21.50 -15.09
N GLU A 63 9.42 -21.58 -16.22
CA GLU A 63 8.85 -21.96 -17.52
C GLU A 63 8.85 -23.49 -17.69
N THR A 64 9.68 -24.19 -16.92
CA THR A 64 9.83 -25.64 -16.98
C THR A 64 9.55 -26.29 -15.64
N VAL A 65 9.05 -27.53 -15.65
CA VAL A 65 8.81 -28.32 -14.41
C VAL A 65 10.11 -28.50 -13.62
N ASP A 66 11.26 -28.50 -14.29
CA ASP A 66 12.57 -28.57 -13.63
C ASP A 66 12.88 -27.29 -12.84
N ASP A 67 12.51 -26.10 -13.36
CA ASP A 67 12.63 -24.85 -12.62
C ASP A 67 11.71 -24.83 -11.38
N LEU A 68 10.52 -25.46 -11.50
CA LEU A 68 9.56 -25.60 -10.40
C LEU A 68 10.11 -26.46 -9.25
N VAL A 69 10.86 -27.53 -9.57
CA VAL A 69 11.46 -28.42 -8.57
C VAL A 69 12.64 -27.75 -7.85
N ASN A 70 13.40 -26.91 -8.56
CA ASN A 70 14.56 -26.22 -8.00
C ASN A 70 14.21 -24.90 -7.29
N ALA A 71 12.95 -24.48 -7.30
CA ALA A 71 12.52 -23.23 -6.68
C ALA A 71 12.37 -23.39 -5.15
N ASP A 72 13.33 -22.85 -4.40
CA ASP A 72 13.28 -22.85 -2.94
C ASP A 72 12.03 -22.13 -2.40
N GLY A 73 11.38 -22.75 -1.41
CA GLY A 73 10.23 -22.16 -0.71
C GLY A 73 8.87 -22.30 -1.42
N TRP A 74 8.82 -22.95 -2.59
CA TRP A 74 7.56 -23.26 -3.26
C TRP A 74 6.92 -24.52 -2.66
N LYS A 75 5.62 -24.44 -2.39
CA LYS A 75 4.81 -25.57 -1.94
C LYS A 75 3.77 -25.91 -2.98
N TRP A 76 3.69 -27.18 -3.34
CA TRP A 76 2.72 -27.68 -4.31
C TRP A 76 1.48 -28.13 -3.57
N GLY A 77 0.32 -27.63 -3.99
CA GLY A 77 -0.96 -27.94 -3.39
C GLY A 77 -1.93 -28.45 -4.44
N ILE A 78 -2.66 -29.52 -4.12
CA ILE A 78 -3.83 -29.93 -4.89
C ILE A 78 -5.03 -30.09 -3.97
N ASP A 79 -6.20 -29.74 -4.48
CA ASP A 79 -7.45 -29.98 -3.76
C ASP A 79 -7.66 -31.49 -3.63
N ALA A 80 -7.90 -31.94 -2.40
CA ALA A 80 -8.18 -33.33 -2.07
C ALA A 80 -9.38 -33.89 -2.85
N LEU A 81 -10.37 -33.04 -3.20
CA LEU A 81 -11.51 -33.45 -4.02
C LEU A 81 -11.12 -33.76 -5.46
N ILE A 82 -10.15 -33.02 -6.00
CA ILE A 82 -9.63 -33.16 -7.37
C ILE A 82 -8.54 -34.23 -7.42
N TRP A 83 -8.02 -34.68 -6.26
CA TRP A 83 -7.05 -35.76 -6.13
C TRP A 83 -7.65 -37.17 -6.33
N THR A 84 -8.53 -37.32 -7.32
CA THR A 84 -9.14 -38.59 -7.69
C THR A 84 -9.19 -38.74 -9.22
N GLY A 85 -9.05 -39.97 -9.73
CA GLY A 85 -9.13 -40.27 -11.17
C GLY A 85 -7.90 -39.82 -11.97
N VAL A 86 -8.12 -39.02 -13.02
CA VAL A 86 -7.12 -38.70 -14.05
C VAL A 86 -5.85 -38.03 -13.50
N PRO A 87 -5.91 -37.05 -12.57
CA PRO A 87 -4.70 -36.44 -12.01
C PRO A 87 -3.86 -37.45 -11.22
N LEU A 88 -4.51 -38.31 -10.43
CA LEU A 88 -3.84 -39.35 -9.66
C LEU A 88 -3.13 -40.34 -10.59
N GLU A 89 -3.80 -40.77 -11.66
CA GLU A 89 -3.20 -41.66 -12.66
C GLU A 89 -2.04 -40.99 -13.41
N TYR A 90 -2.18 -39.70 -13.73
CA TYR A 90 -1.11 -38.93 -14.36
C TYR A 90 0.16 -38.94 -13.49
N PHE A 91 0.06 -38.51 -12.22
CA PHE A 91 1.22 -38.41 -11.34
C PHE A 91 1.82 -39.77 -10.95
N THR A 92 1.01 -40.83 -10.89
CA THR A 92 1.48 -42.18 -10.56
C THR A 92 2.14 -42.89 -11.73
N ARG A 93 1.72 -42.64 -12.98
CA ARG A 93 2.26 -43.30 -14.18
C ARG A 93 3.39 -42.53 -14.85
N HIS A 94 3.60 -41.26 -14.47
CA HIS A 94 4.59 -40.42 -15.13
C HIS A 94 6.03 -40.89 -14.84
N LYS A 95 6.89 -40.89 -15.87
CA LYS A 95 8.29 -41.32 -15.76
C LYS A 95 9.29 -40.18 -15.52
N ASN A 96 8.88 -38.93 -15.71
CA ASN A 96 9.77 -37.79 -15.53
C ASN A 96 10.12 -37.65 -14.03
N PRO A 97 11.42 -37.69 -13.65
CA PRO A 97 11.85 -37.57 -12.26
C PRO A 97 11.37 -36.28 -11.59
N ALA A 98 11.25 -35.17 -12.33
CA ALA A 98 10.77 -33.90 -11.78
C ALA A 98 9.31 -34.00 -11.30
N VAL A 99 8.45 -34.63 -12.10
CA VAL A 99 7.03 -34.84 -11.76
C VAL A 99 6.87 -35.79 -10.58
N VAL A 100 7.72 -36.81 -10.50
CA VAL A 100 7.76 -37.74 -9.36
C VAL A 100 8.14 -37.00 -8.08
N GLU A 101 9.11 -36.10 -8.14
CA GLU A 101 9.55 -35.31 -6.99
C GLU A 101 8.47 -34.31 -6.54
N VAL A 102 7.82 -33.63 -7.50
CA VAL A 102 6.66 -32.77 -7.22
C VAL A 102 5.55 -33.55 -6.52
N ASN A 103 5.25 -34.77 -6.98
CA ASN A 103 4.22 -35.62 -6.39
C ASN A 103 4.54 -36.04 -4.95
N LYS A 104 5.82 -36.25 -4.60
CA LYS A 104 6.23 -36.57 -3.22
C LYS A 104 6.00 -35.40 -2.26
N HIS A 105 6.23 -34.17 -2.72
CA HIS A 105 6.13 -32.95 -1.91
C HIS A 105 4.78 -32.23 -2.03
N MET A 106 3.79 -32.83 -2.69
CA MET A 106 2.48 -32.23 -2.89
C MET A 106 1.62 -32.31 -1.61
N GLU A 107 1.31 -31.15 -1.04
CA GLU A 107 0.37 -31.00 0.06
C GLU A 107 -1.08 -31.13 -0.47
N ARG A 108 -1.93 -31.82 0.28
CA ARG A 108 -3.35 -32.03 -0.08
C ARG A 108 -4.21 -31.17 0.84
N TYR A 109 -4.93 -30.23 0.25
CA TYR A 109 -5.80 -29.33 1.02
C TYR A 109 -7.27 -29.64 0.73
N LEU A 110 -8.10 -29.59 1.77
CA LEU A 110 -9.55 -29.53 1.62
C LEU A 110 -9.93 -28.05 1.54
N LEU A 111 -10.21 -27.54 0.33
CA LEU A 111 -10.56 -26.13 0.13
C LEU A 111 -11.89 -25.71 0.78
N LEU A 112 -12.66 -26.66 1.32
CA LEU A 112 -13.92 -26.41 2.03
C LEU A 112 -13.79 -25.40 3.19
N SER A 113 -12.63 -25.29 3.86
CA SER A 113 -12.49 -24.33 4.97
C SER A 113 -12.31 -22.87 4.51
N THR A 114 -11.82 -22.65 3.30
CA THR A 114 -11.50 -21.30 2.79
C THR A 114 -12.74 -20.53 2.34
N THR A 115 -13.74 -21.21 1.76
CA THR A 115 -15.00 -20.57 1.38
C THR A 115 -15.79 -20.16 2.63
N GLU A 116 -15.85 -21.01 3.65
CA GLU A 116 -16.44 -20.69 4.96
C GLU A 116 -15.78 -19.45 5.60
N LEU A 117 -14.45 -19.36 5.58
CA LEU A 117 -13.73 -18.20 6.10
C LEU A 117 -13.99 -16.93 5.27
N VAL A 118 -13.98 -17.02 3.94
CA VAL A 118 -14.31 -15.86 3.08
C VAL A 118 -15.75 -15.40 3.32
N PHE A 119 -16.70 -16.32 3.50
CA PHE A 119 -18.06 -15.98 3.90
C PHE A 119 -18.10 -15.35 5.29
N GLN A 120 -17.37 -15.86 6.29
CA GLN A 120 -17.26 -15.24 7.60
C GLN A 120 -16.67 -13.83 7.51
N TYR A 121 -15.57 -13.61 6.79
CA TYR A 121 -14.94 -12.29 6.65
C TYR A 121 -15.83 -11.30 5.89
N LEU A 122 -16.52 -11.72 4.83
CA LEU A 122 -17.49 -10.89 4.11
C LEU A 122 -18.71 -10.57 4.98
N TRP A 123 -19.17 -11.51 5.79
CA TRP A 123 -20.31 -11.31 6.69
C TRP A 123 -19.95 -10.38 7.86
N TRP A 124 -18.78 -10.55 8.48
CA TRP A 124 -18.24 -9.64 9.50
C TRP A 124 -17.99 -8.22 8.96
N GLY A 125 -17.46 -8.10 7.73
CA GLY A 125 -17.28 -6.80 7.08
C GLY A 125 -18.60 -6.04 6.88
N ARG A 126 -19.68 -6.74 6.50
CA ARG A 126 -21.02 -6.15 6.35
C ARG A 126 -21.64 -5.73 7.68
N ILE A 127 -21.45 -6.51 8.75
CA ILE A 127 -21.96 -6.20 10.10
C ILE A 127 -21.25 -4.96 10.69
N VAL A 128 -19.92 -4.87 10.55
CA VAL A 128 -19.16 -3.71 11.06
C VAL A 128 -19.49 -2.44 10.28
N CYS A 129 -19.71 -2.54 8.97
CA CYS A 129 -20.07 -1.40 8.12
C CYS A 129 -21.48 -0.85 8.46
N TRP A 130 -22.45 -1.73 8.71
CA TRP A 130 -23.80 -1.32 9.14
C TRP A 130 -23.83 -0.67 10.53
N ARG A 131 -23.00 -1.14 11.48
CA ARG A 131 -22.96 -0.58 12.84
C ARG A 131 -22.40 0.84 12.88
N ARG A 132 -21.59 1.24 11.90
CA ARG A 132 -21.03 2.60 11.79
C ARG A 132 -22.00 3.59 11.14
N ILE A 133 -22.82 3.13 10.19
CA ILE A 133 -23.84 3.94 9.50
C ILE A 133 -24.99 4.30 10.46
N ILE A 134 -25.45 3.35 11.30
CA ILE A 134 -26.52 3.61 12.27
C ILE A 134 -26.08 4.65 13.33
N ARG A 135 -24.83 4.60 13.78
CA ARG A 135 -24.31 5.55 14.80
C ARG A 135 -24.15 6.97 14.24
N PHE A 136 -23.90 7.13 12.94
CA PHE A 136 -23.81 8.45 12.31
C PHE A 136 -25.19 9.08 12.09
N SER A 137 -26.19 8.28 11.72
CA SER A 137 -27.57 8.77 11.53
C SER A 137 -28.26 9.20 12.83
N LEU A 138 -27.89 8.63 13.97
CA LEU A 138 -28.43 9.00 15.28
C LEU A 138 -27.76 10.26 15.86
N SER A 139 -26.50 10.53 15.52
CA SER A 139 -25.79 11.72 16.00
C SER A 139 -26.27 13.01 15.34
N ASP A 140 -26.86 12.94 14.14
CA ASP A 140 -27.32 14.11 13.38
C ASP A 140 -28.75 14.55 13.74
N GLN A 141 -29.49 13.72 14.49
CA GLN A 141 -30.83 14.05 15.00
C GLN A 141 -30.79 14.66 16.41
N VAL A 142 -29.74 14.42 17.19
CA VAL A 142 -29.58 14.96 18.56
C VAL A 142 -29.06 16.41 18.54
N SER A 143 -28.42 16.85 17.47
CA SER A 143 -27.94 18.23 17.30
C SER A 143 -29.02 19.21 16.79
N ARG A 144 -30.26 18.75 16.59
CA ARG A 144 -31.41 19.58 16.16
C ARG A 144 -32.51 19.72 17.22
N PHE A 145 -32.25 19.27 18.45
CA PHE A 145 -33.04 19.55 19.65
C PHE A 145 -32.17 20.24 20.68
#